data_AF-A0A916LG21-F1
#
_entry.id   AF-A0A916LG21-F1
#
_cell.length_a   1.000
_cell.length_b   1.000
_cell.length_c   1.000
_cell.angle_alpha   90.00
_cell.angle_beta   90.00
_cell.angle_gamma   90.00
#
_symmetry.space_group_name_H-M   'P 1'
#
loop_
_entity.id
_entity.type
_entity.pdbx_description
1 polymer ?
#
loop_
_entity_poly.entity_id
_entity_poly.type
_entity_poly.pdbx_seq_one_letter_code
_entity_poly.pdbx_strand_id
1 'polypeptide(L)' 'MKDVAFRPKTIIPRLSATFPDHVLVELPNAKHFIQEDAPDRIAAAIIERFG' A
#
# COMPACT_ATOMS: atom_id res chain seq x y z
N MET A 1 8.55 1.32 0.29
CA MET A 1 8.25 0.18 1.20
C MET A 1 9.48 -0.72 1.26
N LYS A 2 9.73 -1.31 2.41
CA LYS A 2 10.86 -2.22 2.70
C LYS A 2 10.42 -3.69 2.82
N ASP A 3 9.25 -4.01 2.29
CA ASP A 3 8.72 -5.37 2.28
C ASP A 3 9.66 -6.32 1.50
N VAL A 4 9.99 -7.45 2.14
CA VAL A 4 10.85 -8.50 1.60
C VAL A 4 10.09 -9.60 0.88
N ALA A 5 8.84 -9.85 1.27
CA ALA A 5 7.95 -10.84 0.67
C ALA A 5 7.27 -10.28 -0.58
N PHE A 6 6.80 -9.02 -0.52
CA PHE A 6 6.16 -8.33 -1.62
C PHE A 6 7.03 -7.16 -2.10
N ARG A 7 7.92 -7.43 -3.06
CA ARG A 7 8.81 -6.40 -3.60
C ARG A 7 7.98 -5.33 -4.34
N PRO A 8 8.03 -4.05 -3.93
CA PRO A 8 7.18 -3.00 -4.52
C PRO A 8 7.36 -2.85 -6.03
N LYS A 9 8.62 -2.94 -6.49
CA LYS A 9 8.97 -2.83 -7.91
C LYS A 9 8.34 -3.91 -8.79
N THR A 10 7.96 -5.06 -8.23
CA THR A 10 7.36 -6.16 -9.00
C THR A 10 5.86 -6.26 -8.77
N ILE A 11 5.38 -6.02 -7.55
CA ILE A 11 3.97 -6.20 -7.19
C ILE A 11 3.12 -4.99 -7.57
N ILE A 12 3.59 -3.76 -7.35
CA ILE A 12 2.79 -2.55 -7.62
C ILE A 12 2.38 -2.46 -9.09
N PRO A 13 3.29 -2.60 -10.09
CA PRO A 13 2.88 -2.52 -11.49
C PRO A 13 1.84 -3.58 -11.89
N ARG A 14 1.93 -4.79 -11.31
CA ARG A 14 0.99 -5.89 -11.59
C ARG A 14 -0.40 -5.60 -11.05
N LEU A 15 -0.48 -5.13 -9.80
CA LEU A 15 -1.76 -4.77 -9.18
C LEU A 15 -2.39 -3.57 -9.90
N SER A 16 -1.61 -2.53 -10.21
CA SER A 16 -2.09 -1.36 -10.92
C SER A 16 -2.64 -1.68 -12.31
N ALA A 17 -2.03 -2.63 -13.03
CA ALA A 17 -2.53 -3.07 -14.33
C ALA A 17 -3.81 -3.91 -14.25
N THR A 18 -4.01 -4.63 -13.14
CA THR A 18 -5.13 -5.56 -12.97
C THR A 18 -6.40 -4.86 -12.47
N PHE A 19 -6.24 -3.86 -11.60
CA PHE A 19 -7.35 -3.18 -10.93
C PHE A 19 -7.39 -1.71 -11.35
N PRO A 20 -8.09 -1.33 -12.44
CA PRO A 20 -8.01 0.03 -12.98
C PRO A 20 -8.62 1.11 -12.08
N ASP A 21 -9.56 0.77 -11.19
CA ASP A 21 -10.15 1.70 -10.20
C ASP A 21 -9.40 1.67 -8.84
N HIS A 22 -8.13 1.28 -8.84
CA HIS A 22 -7.32 1.28 -7.62
C HIS A 22 -6.83 2.69 -7.27
N VAL A 23 -6.63 2.93 -5.98
CA VAL A 23 -5.84 4.05 -5.46
C VAL A 23 -4.57 3.48 -4.85
N LEU A 24 -3.41 3.97 -5.29
CA LEU A 24 -2.11 3.56 -4.76
C LEU A 24 -1.67 4.51 -3.65
N VAL A 25 -1.46 3.96 -2.45
CA VAL A 25 -0.83 4.67 -1.33
C VAL A 25 0.48 3.97 -0.98
N GLU A 26 1.60 4.63 -1.27
CA GLU A 26 2.90 4.10 -0.91
C GLU A 26 3.29 4.42 0.53
N LEU A 27 3.89 3.46 1.21
CA LEU A 27 4.46 3.59 2.55
C LEU A 27 5.98 3.39 2.47
N PRO A 28 6.78 4.42 2.17
CA PRO A 28 8.20 4.28 1.84
C PRO A 28 9.02 3.51 2.90
N ASN A 29 8.68 3.72 4.18
CA ASN A 29 9.43 3.21 5.33
C ASN A 29 8.86 1.92 5.95
N ALA A 30 7.63 1.54 5.64
CA ALA A 30 6.98 0.36 6.20
C ALA A 30 7.63 -0.93 5.69
N LYS A 31 7.75 -1.94 6.56
CA LYS A 31 8.26 -3.29 6.30
C LYS A 31 7.12 -4.18 5.82
N HIS A 32 7.06 -5.43 6.28
CA HIS A 32 6.05 -6.40 5.85
C HIS A 32 4.72 -6.21 6.59
N PHE A 33 4.75 -5.98 7.91
CA PHE A 33 3.57 -5.70 8.72
C PHE A 33 3.25 -4.20 8.66
N ILE A 34 2.77 -3.73 7.51
CA ILE A 34 2.56 -2.31 7.24
C ILE A 34 1.62 -1.60 8.24
N GLN A 35 0.72 -2.36 8.89
CA GLN A 35 -0.21 -1.85 9.91
C GLN A 35 0.49 -1.49 11.21
N GLU A 36 1.60 -2.14 11.55
CA GLU A 36 2.39 -1.82 12.74
C GLU A 36 3.27 -0.58 12.51
N ASP A 37 3.74 -0.37 11.28
CA ASP A 37 4.62 0.75 10.93
C ASP A 37 3.87 2.05 10.61
N ALA A 38 2.65 1.97 10.07
CA ALA A 38 1.90 3.15 9.60
C ALA A 38 0.36 3.02 9.75
N PRO A 39 -0.16 2.69 10.95
CA PRO A 39 -1.60 2.45 11.16
C PRO A 39 -2.46 3.65 10.80
N ASP A 40 -2.08 4.85 11.26
CA ASP A 40 -2.86 6.08 11.04
C ASP A 40 -2.94 6.44 9.56
N ARG A 41 -1.84 6.26 8.81
CA ARG A 41 -1.82 6.55 7.37
C ARG A 41 -2.72 5.58 6.59
N ILE A 42 -2.74 4.32 6.98
CA ILE A 42 -3.62 3.30 6.37
C ILE A 42 -5.08 3.64 6.67
N ALA A 43 -5.41 3.93 7.93
CA ALA A 43 -6.77 4.30 8.33
C ALA A 43 -7.26 5.55 7.57
N ALA A 44 -6.43 6.60 7.49
CA ALA A 44 -6.75 7.82 6.75
C ALA A 44 -7.03 7.55 5.26
N ALA A 45 -6.22 6.70 4.61
CA ALA A 45 -6.42 6.34 3.20
C ALA A 45 -7.72 5.55 2.95
N ILE A 46 -8.10 4.68 3.90
CA ILE A 46 -9.36 3.93 3.81
C ILE A 46 -10.54 4.88 3.96
N ILE A 47 -10.50 5.79 4.93
CA ILE A 47 -11.53 6.81 5.14
C ILE A 47 -11.65 7.70 3.91
N GLU A 48 -10.54 8.20 3.36
CA GLU A 48 -10.53 9.05 2.16
C GLU A 48 -11.18 8.37 0.94
N ARG A 49 -11.10 7.04 0.82
CA ARG A 49 -11.65 6.31 -0.34
C ARG A 49 -13.11 5.88 -0.18
N PHE A 50 -13.59 5.66 1.04
CA PHE A 50 -14.85 4.97 1.31
C PHE A 50 -15.74 5.60 2.39
N GLY A 51 -15.23 6.54 3.19
CA GLY A 51 -15.99 7.27 4.20
C GLY A 51 -16.59 8.55 3.64
#